data_AF-V9G4E5-F1
#
_entry.id   AF-V9G4E5-F1
#
_cell.length_a   1.000
_cell.length_b   1.000
_cell.length_c   1.000
_cell.angle_alpha   90.00
_cell.angle_beta   90.00
_cell.angle_gamma   90.00
#
_symmetry.space_group_name_H-M   'P 1'
#
loop_
_entity.id
_entity.type
_entity.pdbx_description
1 polymer ?
#
loop_
_entity_poly.entity_id
_entity_poly.type
_entity_poly.pdbx_seq_one_letter_code
_entity_poly.pdbx_strand_id
1 'polypeptide(L)' 'MSKLLGEFGTEMRILHQATAEDLAAVAGDKLAQSIMMARNGTLHLSDGGGGSYGKVLR' A
#
# COMPACT_ATOMS: atom_id res chain seq x y z
N MET A 1 5.07 10.21 -1.65
CA MET A 1 5.41 9.41 -2.84
C MET A 1 6.84 9.64 -3.31
N SER A 2 7.29 10.90 -3.48
CA SER A 2 8.65 11.20 -3.99
C SER A 2 9.80 10.52 -3.22
N LYS A 3 9.70 10.40 -1.88
CA LYS A 3 10.69 9.66 -1.08
C LYS A 3 10.75 8.18 -1.43
N LEU A 4 9.60 7.50 -1.45
CA LEU A 4 9.51 6.09 -1.84
C LEU A 4 9.99 5.87 -3.28
N LEU A 5 9.64 6.75 -4.21
CA LEU A 5 10.14 6.65 -5.59
C LEU A 5 11.65 6.90 -5.69
N GLY A 6 12.21 7.76 -4.84
CA GLY A 6 13.66 7.97 -4.75
C GLY A 6 14.38 6.70 -4.29
N GLU A 7 13.87 6.05 -3.24
CA GLU A 7 14.48 4.84 -2.67
C GLU A 7 14.23 3.59 -3.53
N PHE A 8 13.01 3.44 -4.04
CA PHE A 8 12.56 2.21 -4.72
C PHE A 8 12.41 2.37 -6.23
N GLY A 9 12.72 3.51 -6.83
CA GLY A 9 12.76 3.76 -8.28
C GLY A 9 11.41 3.75 -9.01
N THR A 10 10.57 2.72 -8.83
CA THR A 10 9.28 2.57 -9.50
C THR A 10 8.17 2.24 -8.51
N GLU A 11 6.94 2.63 -8.86
CA GLU A 11 5.75 2.27 -8.08
C GLU A 11 5.59 0.76 -7.93
N MET A 12 5.90 0.02 -9.00
CA MET A 12 5.81 -1.44 -8.98
C MET A 12 6.78 -2.09 -7.98
N ARG A 13 7.97 -1.51 -7.77
CA ARG A 13 8.90 -2.00 -6.74
C ARG A 13 8.34 -1.73 -5.35
N ILE A 14 7.76 -0.55 -5.13
CA ILE A 14 7.07 -0.18 -3.87
C ILE A 14 5.89 -1.12 -3.60
N LEU A 15 5.10 -1.45 -4.61
CA LEU A 15 3.86 -2.23 -4.46
C LEU A 15 4.08 -3.74 -4.43
N HIS A 16 5.19 -4.27 -4.95
CA HIS A 16 5.39 -5.73 -5.06
C HIS A 16 6.69 -6.28 -4.46
N GLN A 17 7.75 -5.48 -4.34
CA GLN A 17 9.10 -5.99 -4.04
C GLN A 17 9.69 -5.45 -2.72
N ALA A 18 9.42 -4.18 -2.38
CA ALA A 18 9.95 -3.55 -1.16
C ALA A 18 9.49 -4.30 0.10
N THR A 19 10.36 -4.53 1.07
CA THR A 19 9.99 -5.26 2.31
C THR A 19 9.16 -4.38 3.24
N ALA A 20 8.51 -4.99 4.25
CA ALA A 20 7.76 -4.22 5.23
C ALA A 20 8.68 -3.28 6.03
N GLU A 21 9.88 -3.76 6.35
CA GLU A 21 10.93 -3.04 7.07
C GLU A 21 11.45 -1.84 6.26
N ASP A 22 11.73 -2.03 4.97
CA ASP A 22 12.18 -0.94 4.09
C ASP A 22 11.09 0.13 3.94
N LEU A 23 9.83 -0.30 3.76
CA LEU A 23 8.70 0.62 3.66
C LEU A 23 8.49 1.40 4.97
N ALA A 24 8.64 0.74 6.12
CA ALA A 24 8.50 1.35 7.44
C ALA A 24 9.61 2.38 7.68
N ALA A 25 10.85 2.08 7.29
CA ALA A 25 11.98 2.99 7.42
C ALA A 25 11.77 4.30 6.65
N VAL A 26 11.10 4.26 5.50
CA VAL A 26 10.92 5.44 4.62
C VAL A 26 9.59 6.17 4.86
N ALA A 27 8.52 5.43 5.12
CA ALA A 27 7.16 5.98 5.16
C ALA A 27 6.36 5.66 6.44
N GLY A 28 6.99 4.98 7.41
CA GLY A 28 6.41 4.63 8.70
C GLY A 28 5.53 3.38 8.67
N ASP A 29 5.34 2.79 9.85
CA ASP A 29 4.68 1.50 10.03
C ASP A 29 3.25 1.47 9.48
N LYS A 30 2.51 2.57 9.62
CA LYS A 30 1.11 2.63 9.16
C LYS A 30 0.98 2.44 7.65
N LEU A 31 1.84 3.10 6.87
CA LEU A 31 1.79 2.96 5.42
C LEU A 31 2.37 1.60 5.00
N ALA A 32 3.46 1.17 5.63
CA ALA A 32 4.05 -0.14 5.39
C ALA A 32 3.00 -1.25 5.60
N GLN A 33 2.31 -1.25 6.74
CA GLN A 33 1.23 -2.21 7.03
C GLN A 33 0.11 -2.12 5.99
N SER A 34 -0.33 -0.93 5.60
CA SER A 34 -1.39 -0.78 4.60
C SER A 34 -0.99 -1.37 3.23
N ILE A 35 0.26 -1.18 2.81
CA ILE A 35 0.80 -1.78 1.57
C ILE A 35 0.88 -3.30 1.71
N MET A 36 1.33 -3.81 2.87
CA MET A 36 1.38 -5.25 3.12
C MET A 36 -0.01 -5.89 3.12
N MET A 37 -1.00 -5.23 3.75
CA MET A 37 -2.41 -5.64 3.72
C MET A 37 -3.02 -5.57 2.31
N ALA A 38 -2.55 -4.65 1.47
CA ALA A 38 -2.97 -4.63 0.06
C ALA A 38 -2.41 -5.82 -0.72
N ARG A 39 -1.12 -6.15 -0.51
CA ARG A 39 -0.42 -7.24 -1.19
C ARG A 39 -0.96 -8.62 -0.85
N ASN A 40 -1.32 -8.82 0.41
CA ASN A 40 -1.83 -10.10 0.90
C ASN A 40 -3.36 -10.23 0.77
N GLY A 41 -4.05 -9.19 0.27
CA GLY A 41 -5.50 -9.18 0.13
C GLY A 41 -6.28 -9.08 1.46
N THR A 42 -5.64 -8.65 2.56
CA THR A 42 -6.28 -8.52 3.88
C THR A 42 -6.70 -7.10 4.23
N LEU A 43 -6.67 -6.16 3.28
CA LEU A 43 -7.28 -4.85 3.45
C LEU A 43 -8.78 -5.02 3.71
N HIS A 44 -9.30 -4.29 4.70
CA HIS A 44 -10.73 -4.25 4.92
C HIS A 44 -11.34 -3.33 3.85
N LEU A 45 -12.19 -3.90 3.00
CA LEU A 45 -12.84 -3.19 1.90
C LEU A 45 -14.35 -3.21 2.11
N SER A 46 -15.00 -2.10 1.79
CA SER A 46 -16.44 -2.07 1.52
C SER A 46 -16.65 -2.27 0.04
N ASP A 47 -17.56 -3.17 -0.31
CA ASP A 47 -17.96 -3.38 -1.69
C ASP A 47 -18.58 -2.13 -2.30
N GLY A 48 -18.37 -1.95 -3.60
CA GLY A 48 -19.05 -0.95 -4.43
C GLY A 48 -20.27 -1.55 -5.14
N GLY A 49 -21.11 -0.71 -5.75
CA GLY A 49 -22.29 -1.14 -6.48
C GLY A 49 -23.01 0.01 -7.19
N GLY A 50 -23.78 -0.31 -8.24
CA GLY A 50 -24.63 0.66 -8.93
C GLY A 50 -23.89 1.85 -9.58
N GLY A 51 -22.64 1.66 -10.01
CA GLY A 51 -21.80 2.73 -10.56
C GLY A 51 -20.89 3.43 -9.54
N SER A 52 -20.86 2.96 -8.28
CA SER A 52 -19.95 3.47 -7.25
C SER A 52 -18.82 2.47 -6.95
N TYR A 53 -17.59 2.98 -6.82
CA TYR A 53 -16.45 2.19 -6.37
C TYR A 53 -16.58 1.80 -4.89
N GLY A 54 -15.99 0.66 -4.55
CA GLY A 54 -15.75 0.26 -3.16
C GLY A 54 -14.75 1.18 -2.46
N LYS A 55 -14.63 1.03 -1.15
CA LYS A 55 -13.78 1.89 -0.31
C LYS A 55 -12.88 1.07 0.58
N VAL A 56 -11.66 1.56 0.81
CA VAL A 56 -10.81 1.04 1.87
C VAL A 56 -11.37 1.50 3.21
N LEU A 57 -11.70 0.55 4.07
CA LEU A 57 -12.13 0.77 5.43
C LEU A 57 -10.89 0.90 6.32
N ARG A 58 -10.91 1.86 7.25
CA ARG A 58 -9.82 2.14 8.19
C ARG A 58 -10.07 1.51 9.54
#